data_AF-A0A959IVU9-F1
#
_entry.id   AF-A0A959IVU9-F1
#
_cell.length_a   1.000
_cell.length_b   1.000
_cell.length_c   1.000
_cell.angle_alpha   90.00
_cell.angle_beta   90.00
_cell.angle_gamma   90.00
#
_symmetry.space_group_name_H-M   'P 1'
#
loop_
_entity.id
_entity.type
_entity.pdbx_description
1 polymer ?
#
loop_
_entity_poly.entity_id
_entity_poly.type
_entity_poly.pdbx_seq_one_letter_code
_entity_poly.pdbx_strand_id
1 'polypeptide(L)'
;APRSAGGFLWAFIDEGIVRTDLNGYIDVNRVNAPDGILGPHREKEGSFYALKAIFSPIVIRQEALAADFAGQLAIENRFDFTNLN
;
A
#
# COMPACT_ATOMS: atom_id res chain seq x y z
N ALA A 1 -7.92 13.89 -13.04
CA ALA A 1 -7.89 15.14 -13.83
C ALA A 1 -7.21 14.85 -15.17
N PRO A 2 -7.64 15.43 -16.29
CA PRO A 2 -7.10 15.13 -17.62
C PRO A 2 -5.58 15.35 -17.80
N ARG A 3 -4.92 16.03 -16.85
CA ARG A 3 -3.48 16.32 -16.85
C ARG A 3 -2.74 15.79 -15.61
N SER A 4 -3.34 14.85 -14.88
CA SER A 4 -2.67 14.21 -13.73
C SER A 4 -1.90 12.97 -14.18
N ALA A 5 -0.71 12.76 -13.63
CA ALA A 5 0.13 11.57 -13.84
C ALA A 5 0.35 10.75 -12.55
N GLY A 6 -0.43 11.03 -11.50
CA GLY A 6 -0.25 10.43 -10.18
C GLY A 6 0.73 11.20 -9.29
N GLY A 7 1.39 10.48 -8.37
CA GLY A 7 2.32 11.05 -7.39
C GLY A 7 3.10 9.96 -6.64
N PHE A 8 4.04 10.40 -5.81
CA PHE A 8 4.85 9.53 -4.94
C PHE A 8 4.39 9.66 -3.50
N LEU A 9 4.46 8.57 -2.75
CA LEU A 9 4.14 8.54 -1.33
C LEU A 9 5.41 8.79 -0.51
N TRP A 10 5.23 9.50 0.60
CA TRP A 10 6.24 9.65 1.64
C TRP A 10 5.82 8.83 2.87
N ALA A 11 6.63 7.94 3.43
CA ALA A 11 7.85 7.34 2.89
C ALA A 11 7.66 5.83 2.63
N PHE A 12 8.65 5.19 2.01
CA PHE A 12 8.56 3.74 1.75
C PHE A 12 8.83 2.90 3.01
N ILE A 13 9.78 3.32 3.85
CA ILE A 13 10.26 2.57 5.01
C ILE A 13 10.59 3.53 6.16
N ASP A 14 10.31 3.10 7.39
CA ASP A 14 10.77 3.77 8.60
C ASP A 14 12.30 3.76 8.68
N GLU A 15 12.90 4.92 8.96
CA GLU A 15 14.35 5.06 9.11
C GLU A 15 14.78 4.78 10.56
N GLY A 16 14.55 3.54 11.02
CA GLY A 16 14.91 3.08 12.36
C GLY A 16 16.27 2.36 12.41
N ILE A 17 17.17 2.82 13.29
CA ILE A 17 18.47 2.17 13.53
C ILE A 17 18.48 1.46 14.88
N VAL A 18 18.87 0.18 14.89
CA VAL A 18 19.09 -0.55 16.15
C VAL A 18 20.37 -0.07 16.83
N ARG A 19 20.23 0.53 18.01
CA ARG A 19 21.31 1.05 18.85
C ARG A 19 21.80 -0.02 19.82
N THR A 20 22.84 -0.76 19.43
CA THR A 20 23.45 -1.81 20.28
C THR A 20 24.14 -1.24 21.52
N ASP A 21 24.52 0.04 21.49
CA ASP A 21 25.04 0.80 22.63
C ASP A 21 23.94 1.20 23.64
N LEU A 22 22.67 1.12 23.24
CA LEU A 22 21.51 1.49 24.05
C LEU A 22 20.53 0.32 24.21
N ASN A 23 21.04 -0.84 24.61
CA ASN A 23 20.25 -2.06 24.88
C ASN A 23 19.35 -2.50 23.70
N GLY A 24 19.73 -2.19 22.46
CA GLY A 24 18.96 -2.56 21.27
C GLY A 24 17.76 -1.65 20.96
N TYR A 25 17.70 -0.45 21.55
CA TYR A 25 16.68 0.55 21.22
C TYR A 25 16.67 0.89 19.72
N ILE A 26 15.48 1.00 19.12
CA ILE A 26 15.33 1.45 17.74
C ILE A 26 15.19 2.97 17.74
N ASP A 27 16.20 3.66 17.21
CA ASP A 27 16.24 5.11 17.10
C ASP A 27 15.67 5.55 15.75
N VAL A 28 14.54 6.27 15.80
CA VAL A 28 13.81 6.84 14.66
C VAL A 28 13.79 8.38 14.73
N ASN A 29 14.84 8.98 15.29
CA ASN A 29 14.86 10.42 15.58
C ASN A 29 13.59 10.85 16.35
N ARG A 30 13.32 10.13 17.44
CA ARG A 30 12.11 10.22 18.28
C ARG A 30 10.82 9.85 17.55
N VAL A 31 10.22 10.79 16.83
CA VAL A 31 8.90 10.66 16.18
C VAL A 31 8.91 11.10 14.73
N ASN A 32 10.09 11.44 14.20
CA ASN A 32 10.20 12.04 12.86
C ASN A 32 10.42 11.00 11.75
N ALA A 33 10.96 9.82 12.07
CA ALA A 33 11.22 8.75 11.09
C ALA A 33 10.41 7.43 11.24
N PRO A 34 9.33 7.33 12.04
CA PRO A 34 8.33 6.27 11.89
C PRO A 34 7.21 6.73 10.93
N ASP A 35 7.56 7.02 9.68
CA ASP A 35 6.71 7.64 8.66
C ASP A 35 6.64 6.84 7.34
N GLY A 36 7.13 5.61 7.35
CA GLY A 36 7.07 4.67 6.25
C GLY A 36 5.72 3.97 6.12
N ILE A 37 5.51 3.32 4.98
CA ILE A 37 4.44 2.30 4.84
C ILE A 37 4.90 0.91 5.30
N LEU A 38 6.20 0.80 5.64
CA LEU A 38 6.86 -0.38 6.15
C LEU A 38 7.72 -0.01 7.35
N GLY A 39 7.78 -0.90 8.35
CA GLY A 39 8.72 -0.77 9.47
C GLY A 39 10.19 -0.98 9.07
N PRO A 40 11.15 -0.79 9.99
CA PRO A 40 12.59 -0.83 9.71
C PRO A 40 13.11 -2.19 9.19
N HIS A 41 12.39 -3.29 9.44
CA HIS A 41 12.69 -4.61 8.90
C HIS A 41 11.71 -5.04 7.79
N ARG A 42 11.03 -4.06 7.15
CA ARG A 42 10.03 -4.24 6.09
C ARG A 42 8.73 -4.90 6.57
N GLU A 43 8.41 -4.74 7.84
CA GLU A 43 7.12 -5.12 8.39
C GLU A 43 6.02 -4.31 7.72
N LYS A 44 4.98 -4.96 7.21
CA LYS A 44 3.89 -4.26 6.51
C LYS A 44 2.96 -3.60 7.50
N GLU A 45 2.75 -2.31 7.35
CA GLU A 45 1.77 -1.55 8.12
C GLU A 45 0.36 -1.63 7.52
N GLY A 46 -0.63 -1.10 8.22
CA GLY A 46 -2.01 -1.01 7.71
C GLY A 46 -2.10 -0.20 6.40
N SER A 47 -1.32 0.89 6.30
CA SER A 47 -1.24 1.74 5.11
C SER A 47 -0.79 0.97 3.87
N PHE A 48 0.17 0.04 3.99
CA PHE A 48 0.62 -0.82 2.89
C PHE A 48 -0.55 -1.55 2.21
N TYR A 49 -1.44 -2.15 2.99
CA TYR A 49 -2.57 -2.91 2.47
C TYR A 49 -3.63 -2.00 1.84
N ALA A 50 -3.89 -0.84 2.46
CA ALA A 50 -4.81 0.15 1.91
C ALA A 50 -4.32 0.66 0.54
N LEU A 51 -3.03 1.01 0.44
CA LEU A 51 -2.40 1.47 -0.80
C LEU A 51 -2.47 0.39 -1.90
N LYS A 52 -2.15 -0.86 -1.55
CA LYS A 52 -2.26 -1.99 -2.48
C LYS A 52 -3.68 -2.15 -3.03
N ALA A 53 -4.71 -1.97 -2.19
CA ALA A 53 -6.10 -2.07 -2.62
C ALA A 53 -6.53 -0.87 -3.47
N ILE A 54 -6.22 0.35 -3.03
CA ILE A 54 -6.61 1.61 -3.69
C ILE A 54 -5.96 1.76 -5.07
N PHE A 55 -4.67 1.43 -5.17
CA PHE A 55 -3.89 1.60 -6.40
C PHE A 55 -3.82 0.33 -7.27
N SER A 56 -4.66 -0.66 -6.99
CA SER A 56 -4.75 -1.85 -7.84
C SER A 56 -5.15 -1.48 -9.28
N PRO A 57 -4.42 -1.97 -10.31
CA PRO A 57 -4.82 -1.78 -11.70
C PRO A 57 -6.02 -2.67 -12.09
N ILE A 58 -6.36 -3.67 -11.27
CA ILE A 58 -7.58 -4.46 -11.41
C ILE A 58 -8.61 -3.92 -10.42
N VAL A 59 -9.70 -3.37 -10.94
CA VAL A 59 -10.73 -2.72 -10.12
C VAL A 59 -12.02 -3.52 -10.18
N ILE A 60 -12.49 -3.93 -9.01
CA ILE A 60 -13.79 -4.55 -8.77
C ILE A 60 -14.57 -3.58 -7.90
N ARG A 61 -15.68 -3.03 -8.41
CA ARG A 61 -16.46 -1.99 -7.72
C ARG A 61 -17.54 -2.55 -6.80
N GLN A 62 -17.81 -3.86 -6.90
CA GLN A 62 -18.80 -4.52 -6.08
C GLN A 62 -18.25 -4.69 -4.66
N GLU A 63 -18.82 -3.98 -3.67
CA GLU A 63 -18.37 -4.06 -2.26
C GLU A 63 -18.85 -5.34 -1.56
N ALA A 64 -19.99 -5.88 -1.99
CA ALA A 64 -20.56 -7.12 -1.47
C ALA A 64 -21.22 -7.92 -2.58
N LEU A 65 -21.13 -9.25 -2.47
CA LEU A 65 -21.86 -10.16 -3.33
C LEU A 65 -23.35 -10.15 -2.93
N ALA A 66 -24.23 -10.11 -3.92
CA ALA A 66 -25.66 -10.28 -3.69
C ALA A 66 -25.94 -11.72 -3.20
N ALA A 67 -27.03 -11.91 -2.45
CA ALA A 67 -27.40 -13.23 -1.94
C ALA A 67 -27.65 -14.25 -3.07
N ASP A 68 -28.09 -13.78 -4.23
CA ASP A 68 -28.38 -14.52 -5.46
C ASP A 68 -27.26 -14.38 -6.51
N PHE A 69 -26.03 -14.12 -6.08
CA PHE A 69 -24.90 -13.84 -6.97
C PHE A 69 -24.74 -14.88 -8.09
N ALA A 70 -24.98 -14.44 -9.32
CA ALA A 70 -24.99 -15.28 -10.52
C ALA A 70 -23.58 -15.70 -11.02
N GLY A 71 -22.53 -15.52 -10.23
CA GLY A 71 -21.16 -15.89 -10.59
C GLY A 71 -20.45 -14.91 -11.52
N GLN A 72 -20.99 -13.71 -11.75
CA GLN A 72 -20.45 -12.72 -12.69
C GLN A 72 -19.99 -11.45 -11.97
N LEU A 73 -18.73 -11.06 -12.15
CA LEU A 73 -18.18 -9.81 -11.64
C LEU A 73 -17.75 -8.91 -12.80
N ALA A 74 -18.15 -7.64 -12.73
CA ALA A 74 -17.60 -6.61 -13.59
C ALA A 74 -16.17 -6.28 -13.13
N ILE A 75 -15.22 -6.40 -14.05
CA ILE A 75 -13.81 -6.11 -13.82
C ILE A 75 -13.37 -4.98 -14.74
N GLU A 76 -12.71 -3.97 -14.18
CA GLU A 76 -12.07 -2.88 -14.92
C GLU A 76 -10.55 -3.11 -14.94
N ASN A 77 -9.99 -3.28 -16.13
CA ASN A 77 -8.55 -3.38 -16.36
C ASN A 77 -7.96 -1.99 -16.60
N ARG A 78 -7.10 -1.52 -15.69
CA ARG A 78 -6.38 -0.23 -15.77
C ARG A 78 -4.87 -0.39 -16.03
N PHE A 79 -4.41 -1.56 -16.47
CA PHE A 79 -3.05 -1.68 -17.00
C PHE A 79 -2.93 -0.90 -18.32
N ASP A 80 -1.81 -0.22 -18.53
CA ASP A 80 -1.57 0.52 -19.78
C ASP A 80 -1.27 -0.41 -20.97
N PHE A 81 -0.55 -1.50 -20.72
CA PHE A 81 -0.01 -2.37 -21.78
C PHE A 81 -0.25 -3.88 -21.53
N THR A 82 -1.05 -4.24 -20.53
CA THR A 82 -1.26 -5.64 -20.11
C THR A 82 -2.75 -6.01 -20.20
N ASN A 83 -3.06 -7.16 -20.80
CA ASN A 83 -4.42 -7.73 -20.81
C ASN A 83 -4.60 -8.76 -19.67
N LEU A 84 -5.81 -9.33 -19.51
CA LEU A 84 -6.15 -10.24 -18.40
C LEU A 84 -6.11 -11.74 -18.78
N ASN A 85 -5.55 -12.08 -19.94
CA ASN A 85 -5.65 -13.41 -20.54
C ASN A 85 -4.44 -14.30 -20.25
#